data_AF-A0A522WPK8-F1
#
_entry.id   AF-A0A522WPK8-F1
#
_cell.length_a   1.000
_cell.length_b   1.000
_cell.length_c   1.000
_cell.angle_alpha   90.00
_cell.angle_beta   90.00
_cell.angle_gamma   90.00
#
_symmetry.space_group_name_H-M   'P 1'
#
loop_
_entity.id
_entity.type
_entity.pdbx_description
1 polymer ?
#
loop_
_entity_poly.entity_id
_entity_poly.type
_entity_poly.pdbx_seq_one_letter_code
_entity_poly.pdbx_strand_id
1 'polypeptide(L)'
;FRAVAATMAESRVGAVSCIYKGAPTQGLVSVLGALNINGWIVPSVLLDRALNGVDACLGPVLLLRRAALDAIGGFAAVANHLAEDHEMGDMLVRAGWDVRLSAYTVDTMVNEVGLGALFRHEVRWAHTVRAVRPVDHVLSVATCLLPLLLLLLAVNPTWWAAVLMTAYLTLRLWLDRAVNARLTLTHRPPAWLVPVRECLCFAVWLYSTFSRAVVWRGQPFKLLSGGRLVPLNPPAEVEPPPVEKPEVASN
;
A
#
# COMPACT_ATOMS: atom_id res chain seq x y z
N PHE A 1 -9.24 19.42 6.29
CA PHE A 1 -8.17 19.55 7.31
C PHE A 1 -8.62 19.76 8.75
N ARG A 2 -9.62 20.62 9.06
CA ARG A 2 -10.07 20.82 10.46
C ARG A 2 -10.46 19.51 11.18
N ALA A 3 -11.17 18.60 10.51
CA ALA A 3 -11.53 17.29 11.06
C ALA A 3 -10.30 16.42 11.41
N VAL A 4 -9.26 16.44 10.57
CA VAL A 4 -8.00 15.70 10.81
C VAL A 4 -7.25 16.27 12.01
N ALA A 5 -7.15 17.60 12.09
CA ALA A 5 -6.53 18.28 13.23
C ALA A 5 -7.31 18.04 14.54
N ALA A 6 -8.64 18.00 14.48
CA ALA A 6 -9.48 17.71 15.64
C ALA A 6 -9.25 16.29 16.19
N THR A 7 -8.97 15.30 15.33
CA THR A 7 -8.59 13.93 15.77
C THR A 7 -7.28 13.91 16.55
N MET A 8 -6.44 14.96 16.45
CA MET A 8 -5.18 15.12 17.17
C MET A 8 -5.33 15.90 18.50
N ALA A 9 -6.56 16.25 18.90
CA ALA A 9 -6.81 17.07 20.09
C ALA A 9 -6.34 16.40 21.38
N GLU A 10 -6.50 15.08 21.49
CA GLU A 10 -6.05 14.30 22.65
C GLU A 10 -4.52 14.19 22.70
N SER A 11 -3.95 14.46 23.87
CA SER A 11 -2.50 14.55 24.05
C SER A 11 -1.76 13.23 23.76
N ARG A 12 -2.41 12.08 23.94
CA ARG A 12 -1.85 10.75 23.64
C ARG A 12 -1.86 10.37 22.16
N VAL A 13 -2.57 11.11 21.30
CA VAL A 13 -2.57 10.83 19.87
C VAL A 13 -1.25 11.33 19.28
N GLY A 14 -0.42 10.40 18.84
CA GLY A 14 0.89 10.64 18.24
C GLY A 14 0.81 10.83 16.72
N ALA A 15 -0.14 10.13 16.07
CA ALA A 15 -0.35 10.23 14.63
C ALA A 15 -1.83 10.14 14.24
N VAL A 16 -2.21 10.86 13.20
CA VAL A 16 -3.52 10.76 12.54
C VAL A 16 -3.32 10.55 11.05
N SER A 17 -3.96 9.52 10.50
CA SER A 17 -4.04 9.26 9.06
C SER A 17 -5.48 9.34 8.55
N CYS A 18 -5.66 9.38 7.23
CA CYS A 18 -6.98 9.34 6.59
C CYS A 18 -7.11 8.11 5.71
N ILE A 19 -8.32 7.53 5.66
CA ILE A 19 -8.68 6.64 4.54
C ILE A 19 -8.69 7.48 3.27
N TYR A 20 -8.17 6.93 2.18
CA TYR A 20 -8.09 7.61 0.90
C TYR A 20 -8.84 6.87 -0.18
N LYS A 21 -9.27 7.61 -1.20
CA LYS A 21 -10.09 7.15 -2.31
C LYS A 21 -9.33 7.39 -3.60
N GLY A 22 -9.31 6.41 -4.50
CA GLY A 22 -8.74 6.56 -5.83
C GLY A 22 -9.60 7.51 -6.66
N ALA A 23 -9.03 8.64 -7.08
CA ALA A 23 -9.65 9.59 -7.98
C ALA A 23 -9.00 9.48 -9.36
N PRO A 24 -9.67 8.87 -10.36
CA PRO A 24 -9.10 8.73 -11.69
C PRO A 24 -8.96 10.10 -12.36
N THR A 25 -7.86 10.30 -13.10
CA THR A 25 -7.65 11.50 -13.93
C THR A 25 -8.34 11.35 -15.28
N GLN A 26 -7.64 10.81 -16.27
CA GLN A 26 -8.17 10.55 -17.61
C GLN A 26 -7.79 9.15 -18.08
N GLY A 27 -8.66 8.57 -18.91
CA GLY A 27 -8.42 7.28 -19.57
C GLY A 27 -8.68 6.03 -18.72
N LEU A 28 -8.71 4.89 -19.39
CA LEU A 28 -9.10 3.62 -18.79
C LEU A 28 -8.11 3.12 -17.73
N VAL A 29 -6.83 3.45 -17.88
CA VAL A 29 -5.76 3.02 -16.96
C VAL A 29 -5.95 3.65 -15.58
N SER A 30 -6.23 4.96 -15.52
CA SER A 30 -6.48 5.63 -14.25
C SER A 30 -7.75 5.11 -13.57
N VAL A 31 -8.76 4.74 -14.35
CA VAL A 31 -9.97 4.06 -13.84
C VAL A 31 -9.63 2.69 -13.24
N LEU A 32 -8.79 1.89 -13.89
CA LEU A 32 -8.34 0.60 -13.36
C LEU A 32 -7.51 0.73 -12.09
N GLY A 33 -6.67 1.77 -11.97
CA GLY A 33 -5.93 2.05 -10.74
C GLY A 33 -6.85 2.54 -9.61
N ALA A 34 -7.82 3.40 -9.91
CA ALA A 34 -8.81 3.84 -8.93
C ALA A 34 -9.67 2.67 -8.43
N LEU A 35 -10.04 1.74 -9.32
CA LEU A 35 -10.73 0.50 -8.95
C LEU A 35 -9.90 -0.38 -7.99
N ASN A 36 -8.57 -0.37 -8.10
CA ASN A 36 -7.71 -1.09 -7.16
C ASN A 36 -7.75 -0.45 -5.77
N ILE A 37 -7.57 0.88 -5.71
CA ILE A 37 -7.61 1.62 -4.45
C ILE A 37 -8.96 1.43 -3.76
N ASN A 38 -10.04 1.72 -4.49
CA ASN A 38 -11.38 1.74 -3.93
C ASN A 38 -11.93 0.33 -3.70
N GLY A 39 -11.73 -0.59 -4.65
CA GLY A 39 -12.33 -1.92 -4.62
C GLY A 39 -11.51 -2.98 -3.89
N TRP A 40 -10.21 -2.76 -3.66
CA TRP A 40 -9.34 -3.76 -3.05
C TRP A 40 -8.54 -3.23 -1.87
N ILE A 41 -7.85 -2.10 -2.01
CA ILE A 41 -6.99 -1.55 -0.94
C ILE A 41 -7.83 -1.07 0.24
N VAL A 42 -8.82 -0.20 0.02
CA VAL A 42 -9.62 0.36 1.12
C VAL A 42 -10.37 -0.74 1.90
N PRO A 43 -11.07 -1.70 1.26
CA PRO A 43 -11.69 -2.81 1.98
C PRO A 43 -10.68 -3.64 2.78
N SER A 44 -9.51 -3.94 2.20
CA SER A 44 -8.45 -4.68 2.89
C SER A 44 -7.90 -3.93 4.10
N VAL A 45 -7.68 -2.62 3.99
CA VAL A 45 -7.27 -1.77 5.12
C VAL A 45 -8.34 -1.78 6.20
N LEU A 46 -9.62 -1.60 5.85
CA LEU A 46 -10.69 -1.61 6.85
C LEU A 46 -10.82 -2.96 7.56
N LEU A 47 -10.61 -4.07 6.85
CA LEU A 47 -10.59 -5.41 7.44
C LEU A 47 -9.39 -5.61 8.37
N ASP A 48 -8.17 -5.24 7.93
CA ASP A 48 -6.96 -5.25 8.78
C ASP A 48 -7.19 -4.45 10.07
N ARG A 49 -7.74 -3.24 9.98
CA ARG A 49 -8.03 -2.41 11.16
C ARG A 49 -9.09 -3.02 12.09
N ALA A 50 -10.08 -3.71 11.53
CA ALA A 50 -11.11 -4.37 12.33
C ALA A 50 -10.54 -5.59 13.09
N LEU A 51 -9.53 -6.27 12.53
CA LEU A 51 -8.91 -7.45 13.12
C LEU A 51 -7.77 -7.10 14.08
N ASN A 52 -6.93 -6.12 13.71
CA ASN A 52 -5.66 -5.80 14.38
C ASN A 52 -5.69 -4.48 15.16
N GLY A 53 -6.73 -3.66 15.02
CA GLY A 53 -6.75 -2.28 15.51
C GLY A 53 -5.96 -1.33 14.60
N VAL A 54 -5.82 -0.06 15.01
CA VAL A 54 -5.06 0.95 14.25
C VAL A 54 -3.61 0.95 14.72
N ASP A 55 -2.78 0.16 14.05
CA ASP A 55 -1.37 -0.02 14.37
C ASP A 55 -0.40 0.61 13.36
N ALA A 56 -0.91 1.14 12.24
CA ALA A 56 -0.10 1.69 11.15
C ALA A 56 -0.72 2.93 10.52
N CYS A 57 0.13 3.86 10.07
CA CYS A 57 -0.29 5.06 9.36
C CYS A 57 -0.52 4.79 7.85
N LEU A 58 -1.23 5.70 7.18
CA LEU A 58 -1.46 5.67 5.74
C LEU A 58 -0.85 6.92 5.10
N GLY A 59 0.04 6.73 4.13
CA GLY A 59 0.87 7.78 3.56
C GLY A 59 0.18 9.01 2.95
N PRO A 60 -1.00 8.95 2.31
CA PRO A 60 -1.55 10.10 1.58
C PRO A 60 -1.81 11.34 2.45
N VAL A 61 -2.19 11.16 3.72
CA VAL A 61 -2.25 12.23 4.71
C VAL A 61 -1.82 11.67 6.05
N LEU A 62 -0.74 12.24 6.58
CA LEU A 62 -0.18 11.92 7.88
C LEU A 62 0.06 13.19 8.67
N LEU A 63 -0.64 13.34 9.79
CA LEU A 63 -0.38 14.37 10.79
C LEU A 63 0.35 13.73 11.97
N LEU A 64 1.43 14.34 12.44
CA LEU A 64 2.28 13.81 13.51
C LEU A 64 2.41 14.82 14.64
N ARG A 65 2.40 14.33 15.87
CA ARG A 65 2.81 15.11 17.04
C ARG A 65 4.33 15.08 17.13
N ARG A 66 4.95 16.26 17.20
CA ARG A 66 6.42 16.41 17.30
C ARG A 66 7.02 15.55 18.41
N ALA A 67 6.47 15.63 19.63
CA ALA A 67 6.96 14.83 20.76
C ALA A 67 6.89 13.31 20.52
N ALA A 68 5.90 12.84 19.75
CA ALA A 68 5.76 11.43 19.43
C ALA A 68 6.79 11.00 18.37
N LEU A 69 7.02 11.85 17.36
CA LEU A 69 8.05 11.64 16.35
C LEU A 69 9.47 11.63 16.97
N ASP A 70 9.74 12.55 17.90
CA ASP A 70 11.03 12.62 18.59
C ASP A 70 11.25 11.35 19.44
N ALA A 71 10.21 10.84 20.09
CA ALA A 71 10.27 9.63 20.92
C ALA A 71 10.66 8.36 20.14
N ILE A 72 10.42 8.31 18.82
CA ILE A 72 10.78 7.18 17.96
C ILE A 72 12.09 7.41 17.17
N GLY A 73 12.83 8.48 17.45
CA GLY A 73 14.10 8.80 16.79
C GLY A 73 13.96 9.61 15.49
N GLY A 74 12.81 10.24 15.27
CA GLY A 74 12.55 11.09 14.12
C GLY A 74 12.44 10.34 12.78
N PHE A 75 12.42 11.09 11.67
CA PHE A 75 12.30 10.49 10.33
C PHE A 75 13.49 9.61 9.94
N ALA A 76 14.67 9.83 10.54
CA ALA A 76 15.86 9.02 10.29
C ALA A 76 15.64 7.53 10.65
N ALA A 77 14.78 7.25 11.64
CA ALA A 77 14.49 5.89 12.06
C ALA A 77 13.77 5.04 10.99
N VAL A 78 12.98 5.68 10.12
CA VAL A 78 12.19 4.99 9.09
C VAL A 78 12.77 5.10 7.68
N ALA A 79 13.76 5.95 7.45
CA ALA A 79 14.26 6.32 6.10
C ALA A 79 14.74 5.17 5.19
N ASN A 80 15.11 4.01 5.77
CA ASN A 80 15.57 2.84 5.02
C ASN A 80 14.49 1.75 4.84
N HIS A 81 13.26 2.03 5.23
CA HIS A 81 12.13 1.11 5.10
C HIS A 81 11.31 1.45 3.87
N LEU A 82 10.84 0.42 3.16
CA LEU A 82 9.97 0.60 2.00
C LEU A 82 8.60 1.22 2.38
N ALA A 83 8.12 0.91 3.58
CA ALA A 83 6.81 1.30 4.13
C ALA A 83 6.98 2.29 5.29
N GLU A 84 7.58 3.45 5.03
CA GLU A 84 7.93 4.43 6.08
C GLU A 84 6.73 4.82 6.95
N ASP A 85 5.54 4.93 6.36
CA ASP A 85 4.28 5.24 7.05
C ASP A 85 3.80 4.11 7.96
N HIS A 86 3.87 2.86 7.50
CA HIS A 86 3.54 1.69 8.30
C HIS A 86 4.49 1.57 9.50
N GLU A 87 5.80 1.57 9.25
CA GLU A 87 6.83 1.43 10.28
C GLU A 87 6.73 2.55 11.33
N MET A 88 6.47 3.78 10.89
CA MET A 88 6.26 4.89 11.81
C MET A 88 5.05 4.65 12.73
N GLY A 89 3.95 4.13 12.20
CA GLY A 89 2.78 3.80 13.02
C GLY A 89 3.08 2.71 14.05
N ASP A 90 3.72 1.62 13.63
CA ASP A 90 4.08 0.51 14.52
C ASP A 90 5.05 0.96 15.63
N MET A 91 6.07 1.75 15.27
CA MET A 91 6.99 2.34 16.25
C MET A 91 6.29 3.24 17.27
N LEU A 92 5.32 4.07 16.82
CA LEU A 92 4.55 4.94 17.71
C LEU A 92 3.69 4.13 18.69
N VAL A 93 3.01 3.09 18.20
CA VAL A 93 2.18 2.20 19.02
C VAL A 93 3.04 1.48 20.07
N ARG A 94 4.20 0.96 19.66
CA ARG A 94 5.17 0.33 20.59
C ARG A 94 5.72 1.31 21.62
N ALA A 95 5.85 2.59 21.27
CA ALA A 95 6.23 3.66 22.18
C ALA A 95 5.07 4.16 23.06
N GLY A 96 3.87 3.56 22.97
CA GLY A 96 2.71 3.88 23.80
C GLY A 96 1.88 5.07 23.32
N TRP A 97 2.08 5.52 22.07
CA TRP A 97 1.26 6.56 21.45
C TRP A 97 0.07 5.98 20.72
N ASP A 98 -1.03 6.72 20.70
CA ASP A 98 -2.20 6.37 19.91
C ASP A 98 -2.01 6.80 18.44
N VAL A 99 -2.29 5.87 17.54
CA VAL A 99 -2.44 6.14 16.10
C VAL A 99 -3.93 6.07 15.76
N ARG A 100 -4.46 7.10 15.08
CA ARG A 100 -5.90 7.20 14.79
C ARG A 100 -6.16 7.42 13.31
N LEU A 101 -7.33 6.97 12.86
CA LEU A 101 -7.87 7.34 11.56
C LEU A 101 -8.89 8.46 11.73
N SER A 102 -8.74 9.53 10.94
CA SER A 102 -9.76 10.56 10.85
C SER A 102 -10.97 10.04 10.06
N ALA A 103 -12.17 10.49 10.44
CA ALA A 103 -13.39 10.24 9.66
C ALA A 103 -13.40 10.96 8.30
N TYR A 104 -12.46 11.89 8.10
CA TYR A 104 -12.27 12.56 6.82
C TYR A 104 -11.62 11.60 5.81
N THR A 105 -12.17 11.56 4.59
CA THR A 105 -11.57 10.82 3.47
C THR A 105 -10.92 11.78 2.49
N VAL A 106 -9.77 11.39 1.96
CA VAL A 106 -8.99 12.18 1.00
C VAL A 106 -8.99 11.52 -0.37
N ASP A 107 -8.82 12.32 -1.42
CA ASP A 107 -8.65 11.77 -2.76
C ASP A 107 -7.16 11.61 -3.06
N THR A 108 -6.81 10.43 -3.58
CA THR A 108 -5.51 10.10 -4.14
C THR A 108 -5.66 10.02 -5.64
N MET A 109 -5.04 10.96 -6.35
CA MET A 109 -5.10 11.01 -7.81
C MET A 109 -4.40 9.80 -8.43
N VAL A 110 -5.05 9.17 -9.40
CA VAL A 110 -4.49 8.07 -10.19
C VAL A 110 -4.15 8.63 -11.57
N ASN A 111 -2.86 8.70 -11.90
CA ASN A 111 -2.34 9.44 -13.06
C ASN A 111 -1.32 8.65 -13.90
N GLU A 112 -1.27 7.33 -13.73
CA GLU A 112 -0.35 6.47 -14.46
C GLU A 112 -0.65 6.50 -15.96
N VAL A 113 0.40 6.82 -16.74
CA VAL A 113 0.33 7.06 -18.19
C VAL A 113 0.00 5.79 -19.01
N GLY A 114 0.10 4.60 -18.41
CA GLY A 114 -0.18 3.34 -19.11
C GLY A 114 -0.23 2.11 -18.19
N LEU A 115 -0.75 0.99 -18.71
CA LEU A 115 -0.90 -0.26 -17.94
C LEU A 115 0.42 -0.76 -17.34
N GLY A 116 1.53 -0.65 -18.06
CA GLY A 116 2.83 -1.04 -17.53
C GLY A 116 3.31 -0.17 -16.36
N ALA A 117 3.01 1.13 -16.39
CA ALA A 117 3.32 2.03 -15.27
C ALA A 117 2.46 1.71 -14.06
N LEU A 118 1.15 1.51 -14.27
CA LEU A 118 0.21 1.07 -13.25
C LEU A 118 0.65 -0.25 -12.61
N PHE A 119 0.95 -1.26 -13.42
CA PHE A 119 1.38 -2.57 -12.94
C PHE A 119 2.65 -2.49 -12.08
N ARG A 120 3.66 -1.72 -12.51
CA ARG A 120 4.89 -1.53 -11.71
C ARG A 120 4.61 -0.83 -10.39
N HIS A 121 3.74 0.17 -10.40
CA HIS A 121 3.35 0.88 -9.17
C HIS A 121 2.63 -0.06 -8.21
N GLU A 122 1.67 -0.83 -8.70
CA GLU A 122 0.89 -1.76 -7.87
C GLU A 122 1.74 -2.93 -7.36
N VAL A 123 2.68 -3.44 -8.16
CA VAL A 123 3.67 -4.43 -7.70
C VAL A 123 4.53 -3.87 -6.57
N ARG A 124 4.96 -2.61 -6.65
CA ARG A 124 5.70 -1.95 -5.56
C ARG A 124 4.85 -1.84 -4.29
N TRP A 125 3.56 -1.51 -4.41
CA TRP A 125 2.64 -1.53 -3.26
C TRP A 125 2.46 -2.94 -2.69
N ALA A 126 2.28 -3.95 -3.53
CA ALA A 126 2.17 -5.34 -3.07
C ALA A 126 3.46 -5.82 -2.39
N HIS A 127 4.63 -5.41 -2.87
CA HIS A 127 5.90 -5.63 -2.18
C HIS A 127 5.96 -4.94 -0.81
N THR A 128 5.37 -3.75 -0.69
CA THR A 128 5.26 -3.02 0.58
C THR A 128 4.38 -3.81 1.56
N VAL A 129 3.19 -4.25 1.14
CA VAL A 129 2.30 -5.08 1.95
C VAL A 129 2.97 -6.39 2.35
N ARG A 130 3.62 -7.09 1.42
CA ARG A 130 4.35 -8.33 1.70
C ARG A 130 5.47 -8.14 2.73
N ALA A 131 6.13 -6.98 2.72
CA ALA A 131 7.21 -6.68 3.65
C ALA A 131 6.70 -6.51 5.09
N VAL A 132 5.60 -5.79 5.27
CA VAL A 132 5.10 -5.41 6.60
C VAL A 132 4.02 -6.37 7.15
N ARG A 133 3.27 -7.00 6.25
CA ARG A 133 2.17 -7.94 6.54
C ARG A 133 2.26 -9.17 5.62
N PRO A 134 3.27 -10.04 5.79
CA PRO A 134 3.52 -11.16 4.88
C PRO A 134 2.37 -12.18 4.85
N VAL A 135 1.73 -12.43 6.00
CA VAL A 135 0.59 -13.35 6.10
C VAL A 135 -0.62 -12.78 5.35
N ASP A 136 -0.95 -11.50 5.58
CA ASP A 136 -2.05 -10.82 4.90
C ASP A 136 -1.82 -10.81 3.38
N HIS A 137 -0.57 -10.56 2.95
CA HIS A 137 -0.22 -10.64 1.53
C HIS A 137 -0.54 -12.02 0.94
N VAL A 138 -0.14 -13.12 1.59
CA VAL A 138 -0.43 -14.48 1.11
C VAL A 138 -1.94 -14.75 1.10
N LEU A 139 -2.63 -14.43 2.19
CA LEU A 139 -4.07 -14.67 2.32
C LEU A 139 -4.91 -13.78 1.39
N SER A 140 -4.37 -12.64 0.94
CA SER A 140 -5.09 -11.73 0.05
C SER A 140 -5.47 -12.35 -1.29
N VAL A 141 -4.88 -13.48 -1.70
CA VAL A 141 -5.33 -14.26 -2.87
C VAL A 141 -6.82 -14.64 -2.78
N ALA A 142 -7.34 -14.84 -1.57
CA ALA A 142 -8.76 -15.13 -1.33
C ALA A 142 -9.69 -13.99 -1.74
N THR A 143 -9.15 -12.80 -1.96
CA THR A 143 -9.91 -11.61 -2.38
C THR A 143 -9.85 -11.35 -3.89
N CYS A 144 -9.01 -12.08 -4.64
CA CYS A 144 -8.86 -11.98 -6.10
C CYS A 144 -8.96 -13.35 -6.80
N LEU A 145 -10.03 -14.10 -6.51
CA LEU A 145 -10.20 -15.50 -6.89
C LEU A 145 -10.64 -15.73 -8.34
N LEU A 146 -11.05 -14.68 -9.06
CA LEU A 146 -11.64 -14.85 -10.40
C LEU A 146 -10.77 -15.69 -11.36
N PRO A 147 -9.43 -15.47 -11.48
CA PRO A 147 -8.61 -16.30 -12.37
C PRO A 147 -8.56 -17.78 -11.95
N LEU A 148 -8.58 -18.06 -10.65
CA LEU A 148 -8.61 -19.44 -10.14
C LEU A 148 -9.96 -20.12 -10.42
N LEU A 149 -11.06 -19.38 -10.31
CA LEU A 149 -12.40 -19.88 -10.64
C LEU A 149 -12.57 -20.12 -12.14
N LEU A 150 -12.01 -19.24 -12.98
CA LEU A 150 -11.98 -19.44 -14.44
C LEU A 150 -11.16 -20.68 -14.81
N LEU A 151 -10.00 -20.87 -14.19
CA LEU A 151 -9.18 -22.07 -14.38
C LEU A 151 -9.94 -23.34 -13.94
N LEU A 152 -10.60 -23.29 -12.79
CA LEU A 152 -11.40 -24.40 -12.29
C LEU A 152 -12.52 -24.78 -13.26
N LEU A 153 -13.25 -23.80 -13.80
CA LEU A 153 -14.30 -24.05 -14.77
C LEU A 153 -13.75 -24.60 -16.09
N ALA A 154 -12.57 -24.14 -16.53
CA ALA A 154 -11.93 -24.63 -17.75
C ALA A 154 -11.46 -26.09 -17.63
N VAL A 155 -10.95 -26.50 -16.46
CA VAL A 155 -10.47 -27.87 -16.22
C VAL A 155 -11.61 -28.82 -15.82
N ASN A 156 -12.63 -28.32 -15.12
CA ASN A 156 -13.75 -29.08 -14.60
C ASN A 156 -15.08 -28.34 -14.86
N PRO A 157 -15.62 -28.40 -16.10
CA PRO A 157 -16.77 -27.62 -16.52
C PRO A 157 -18.08 -28.19 -15.97
N THR A 158 -18.29 -27.98 -14.68
CA THR A 158 -19.46 -28.44 -13.93
C THR A 158 -20.39 -27.29 -13.59
N TRP A 159 -21.68 -27.60 -13.44
CA TRP A 159 -22.68 -26.61 -13.06
C TRP A 159 -22.37 -25.97 -11.69
N TRP A 160 -21.77 -26.70 -10.75
CA TRP A 160 -21.39 -26.17 -9.44
C TRP A 160 -20.25 -25.15 -9.57
N ALA A 161 -19.28 -25.36 -10.46
CA ALA A 161 -18.21 -24.40 -10.71
C ALA A 161 -18.76 -23.09 -11.30
N ALA A 162 -19.74 -23.19 -12.21
CA ALA A 162 -20.45 -22.03 -12.75
C ALA A 162 -21.26 -21.29 -11.66
N VAL A 163 -21.91 -22.01 -10.74
CA VAL A 163 -22.61 -21.42 -9.59
C VAL A 163 -21.65 -20.67 -8.67
N LEU A 164 -20.52 -21.28 -8.29
CA LEU A 164 -19.52 -20.63 -7.44
C LEU A 164 -18.94 -19.37 -8.10
N MET A 165 -18.61 -19.43 -9.39
CA MET A 165 -18.11 -18.28 -10.14
C MET A 165 -19.15 -17.15 -10.20
N THR A 166 -20.42 -17.49 -10.45
CA THR A 166 -21.51 -16.51 -10.50
C THR A 166 -21.77 -15.89 -9.13
N ALA A 167 -21.77 -16.69 -8.07
CA ALA A 167 -21.92 -16.21 -6.68
C ALA A 167 -20.76 -15.28 -6.31
N TYR A 168 -19.53 -15.66 -6.63
CA TYR A 168 -18.34 -14.85 -6.39
C TYR A 168 -18.40 -13.50 -7.10
N LEU A 169 -18.69 -13.49 -8.41
CA LEU A 169 -18.81 -12.25 -9.19
C LEU A 169 -19.95 -11.36 -8.65
N THR A 170 -21.06 -11.95 -8.24
CA THR A 170 -22.19 -11.22 -7.66
C THR A 170 -21.79 -10.55 -6.35
N LEU A 171 -21.14 -11.28 -5.44
CA LEU A 171 -20.61 -10.73 -4.19
C LEU A 171 -19.57 -9.63 -4.46
N ARG A 172 -18.72 -9.82 -5.46
CA ARG A 172 -17.68 -8.85 -5.82
C ARG A 172 -18.27 -7.54 -6.34
N LEU A 173 -19.26 -7.62 -7.24
CA LEU A 173 -20.00 -6.47 -7.74
C LEU A 173 -20.83 -5.79 -6.65
N TRP A 174 -21.36 -6.57 -5.70
CA TRP A 174 -22.08 -6.02 -4.55
C TRP A 174 -21.14 -5.26 -3.60
N LEU A 175 -19.98 -5.83 -3.29
CA LEU A 175 -18.94 -5.17 -2.47
C LEU A 175 -18.48 -3.86 -3.12
N ASP A 176 -18.18 -3.87 -4.42
CA ASP A 176 -17.81 -2.66 -5.15
C ASP A 176 -18.90 -1.58 -5.03
N ARG A 177 -20.17 -1.93 -5.22
CA ARG A 177 -21.29 -0.98 -5.04
C ARG A 177 -21.42 -0.49 -3.60
N ALA A 178 -21.26 -1.36 -2.61
CA ALA A 178 -21.32 -0.99 -1.21
C ALA A 178 -20.22 0.01 -0.85
N VAL A 179 -19.00 -0.22 -1.30
CA VAL A 179 -17.86 0.67 -1.07
C VAL A 179 -18.07 2.01 -1.78
N ASN A 180 -18.49 2.00 -3.06
CA ASN A 180 -18.83 3.20 -3.81
C ASN A 180 -19.88 4.07 -3.08
N ALA A 181 -20.92 3.44 -2.53
CA ALA A 181 -21.96 4.14 -1.77
C ALA A 181 -21.42 4.72 -0.45
N ARG A 182 -20.66 3.93 0.31
CA ARG A 182 -20.14 4.33 1.63
C ARG A 182 -19.07 5.42 1.54
N LEU A 183 -18.22 5.38 0.52
CA LEU A 183 -17.15 6.35 0.30
C LEU A 183 -17.59 7.56 -0.54
N THR A 184 -18.86 7.60 -0.96
CA THR A 184 -19.44 8.66 -1.80
C THR A 184 -18.59 8.93 -3.05
N LEU A 185 -18.19 7.87 -3.75
CA LEU A 185 -17.35 7.98 -4.94
C LEU A 185 -18.13 8.69 -6.05
N THR A 186 -17.51 9.72 -6.63
CA THR A 186 -18.08 10.55 -7.69
C THR A 186 -18.07 9.86 -9.05
N HIS A 187 -17.11 8.94 -9.25
CA HIS A 187 -16.95 8.19 -10.48
C HIS A 187 -17.38 6.73 -10.28
N ARG A 188 -18.31 6.26 -11.11
CA ARG A 188 -18.75 4.86 -11.13
C ARG A 188 -18.24 4.19 -12.41
N PRO A 189 -17.16 3.40 -12.33
CA PRO A 189 -16.66 2.69 -13.49
C PRO A 189 -17.69 1.66 -14.00
N PRO A 190 -17.67 1.35 -15.31
CA PRO A 190 -18.47 0.26 -15.86
C PRO A 190 -18.24 -1.06 -15.10
N ALA A 191 -19.33 -1.77 -14.77
CA ALA A 191 -19.26 -3.01 -13.98
C ALA A 191 -18.39 -4.10 -14.63
N TRP A 192 -18.26 -4.11 -15.96
CA TRP A 192 -17.41 -5.05 -16.69
C TRP A 192 -15.91 -4.85 -16.41
N LEU A 193 -15.49 -3.71 -15.86
CA LEU A 193 -14.09 -3.49 -15.45
C LEU A 193 -13.73 -4.18 -14.14
N VAL A 194 -14.72 -4.52 -13.30
CA VAL A 194 -14.48 -5.23 -12.05
C VAL A 194 -13.80 -6.58 -12.28
N PRO A 195 -14.27 -7.48 -13.18
CA PRO A 195 -13.56 -8.72 -13.47
C PRO A 195 -12.20 -8.50 -14.14
N VAL A 196 -12.03 -7.45 -14.95
CA VAL A 196 -10.71 -7.12 -15.52
C VAL A 196 -9.72 -6.71 -14.42
N ARG A 197 -10.19 -5.88 -13.47
CA ARG A 197 -9.42 -5.45 -12.30
C ARG A 197 -9.05 -6.63 -11.41
N GLU A 198 -9.95 -7.57 -11.21
CA GLU A 198 -9.71 -8.82 -10.47
C GLU A 198 -8.53 -9.61 -11.03
N CYS A 199 -8.53 -9.84 -12.35
CA CYS A 199 -7.42 -10.51 -13.03
C CYS A 199 -6.10 -9.75 -12.86
N LEU A 200 -6.13 -8.41 -12.93
CA LEU A 200 -4.95 -7.58 -12.72
C LEU A 200 -4.45 -7.62 -11.27
N CYS A 201 -5.34 -7.61 -10.28
CA CYS A 201 -4.98 -7.79 -8.87
C CYS A 201 -4.31 -9.15 -8.62
N PHE A 202 -4.84 -10.23 -9.20
CA PHE A 202 -4.23 -11.55 -9.12
C PHE A 202 -2.85 -11.58 -9.80
N ALA A 203 -2.69 -10.96 -10.98
CA ALA A 203 -1.40 -10.88 -11.66
C ALA A 203 -0.36 -10.11 -10.83
N VAL A 204 -0.76 -8.99 -10.20
CA VAL A 204 0.10 -8.22 -9.28
C VAL A 204 0.47 -9.06 -8.06
N TRP A 205 -0.51 -9.74 -7.44
CA TRP A 205 -0.28 -10.63 -6.31
C TRP A 205 0.70 -11.74 -6.65
N LEU A 206 0.50 -12.42 -7.79
CA LEU A 206 1.34 -13.51 -8.25
C LEU A 206 2.78 -13.01 -8.50
N TYR A 207 2.93 -11.93 -9.26
CA TYR A 207 4.24 -11.36 -9.56
C TYR A 207 4.97 -10.90 -8.30
N SER A 208 4.30 -10.17 -7.41
CA SER A 208 4.91 -9.65 -6.17
C SER A 208 5.24 -10.74 -5.14
N THR A 209 4.62 -11.92 -5.25
CA THR A 209 4.93 -13.09 -4.41
C THR A 209 6.24 -13.76 -4.82
N PHE A 210 6.56 -13.81 -6.12
CA PHE A 210 7.77 -14.46 -6.62
C PHE A 210 8.92 -13.49 -6.92
N SER A 211 8.62 -12.23 -7.25
CA SER A 211 9.64 -11.20 -7.46
C SER A 211 10.14 -10.61 -6.13
N ARG A 212 11.35 -10.05 -6.15
CA ARG A 212 11.92 -9.19 -5.10
C ARG A 212 12.51 -7.89 -5.66
N ALA A 213 12.35 -7.66 -6.95
CA ALA A 213 12.88 -6.49 -7.63
C ALA A 213 11.94 -5.32 -7.44
N VAL A 214 12.44 -4.22 -6.90
CA VAL A 214 11.68 -2.99 -6.65
C VAL A 214 12.38 -1.84 -7.34
N VAL A 215 11.66 -1.05 -8.12
CA VAL A 215 12.17 0.24 -8.61
C VAL A 215 11.68 1.32 -7.65
N TRP A 216 12.62 2.02 -7.03
CA TRP A 216 12.32 3.10 -6.08
C TRP A 216 13.16 4.33 -6.41
N ARG A 217 12.53 5.51 -6.47
CA ARG A 217 13.17 6.78 -6.87
C ARG A 217 14.00 6.67 -8.17
N GLY A 218 13.51 5.89 -9.13
CA GLY A 218 14.18 5.65 -10.41
C GLY A 218 15.37 4.67 -10.37
N GLN A 219 15.70 4.11 -9.20
CA GLN A 219 16.82 3.19 -9.02
C GLN A 219 16.33 1.76 -8.71
N PRO A 220 17.03 0.72 -9.18
CA PRO A 220 16.67 -0.66 -8.90
C PRO A 220 17.18 -1.09 -7.51
N PHE A 221 16.28 -1.64 -6.70
CA PHE A 221 16.53 -2.17 -5.36
C PHE A 221 16.10 -3.63 -5.26
N LYS A 222 16.69 -4.34 -4.30
CA LYS A 222 16.24 -5.64 -3.84
C LYS A 222 15.55 -5.48 -2.49
N LEU A 223 14.35 -6.02 -2.37
CA LEU A 223 13.63 -6.10 -1.11
C LEU A 223 14.21 -7.26 -0.26
N LEU A 224 14.68 -6.93 0.93
CA LEU A 224 15.12 -7.90 1.95
C LEU A 224 13.97 -8.27 2.89
N SER A 225 14.20 -9.29 3.72
CA SER A 225 13.32 -9.61 4.86
C SER A 225 13.19 -8.41 5.79
N GLY A 226 11.97 -8.14 6.27
CA GLY A 226 11.68 -7.00 7.15
C GLY A 226 11.63 -5.65 6.43
N GLY A 227 11.35 -5.63 5.12
CA GLY A 227 11.01 -4.39 4.40
C GLY A 227 12.17 -3.45 4.06
N ARG A 228 13.42 -3.87 4.30
CA ARG A 228 14.61 -3.09 3.98
C ARG A 228 14.94 -3.13 2.49
N LEU A 229 15.35 -1.99 1.96
CA LEU A 229 15.80 -1.84 0.57
C LEU A 229 17.33 -1.84 0.49
N VAL A 230 17.89 -2.63 -0.43
CA VAL A 230 19.32 -2.58 -0.77
C VAL A 230 19.47 -2.25 -2.26
N PRO A 231 20.26 -1.22 -2.63
CA PRO A 231 20.47 -0.86 -4.03
C PRO A 231 21.14 -2.02 -4.77
N LEU A 232 20.64 -2.33 -5.98
CA LEU A 232 21.26 -3.35 -6.83
C LEU A 232 22.57 -2.87 -7.46
N ASN A 233 22.75 -1.56 -7.55
CA ASN A 233 23.99 -0.92 -7.99
C ASN A 233 24.32 0.17 -6.95
N PRO A 234 25.06 -0.14 -5.86
CA PRO A 234 25.48 0.89 -4.93
C PRO A 234 26.35 1.91 -5.67
N PRO A 235 26.19 3.23 -5.42
CA PRO A 235 27.17 4.20 -5.91
C PRO A 235 28.54 3.77 -5.38
N ALA A 236 29.57 3.84 -6.23
CA ALA A 236 30.94 3.55 -5.83
C ALA A 236 31.26 4.33 -4.54
N GLU A 237 31.83 3.66 -3.54
CA GLU A 237 32.30 4.33 -2.33
C GLU A 237 33.18 5.51 -2.73
N VAL A 238 32.75 6.72 -2.37
CA VAL A 238 33.62 7.89 -2.46
C VAL A 238 34.64 7.68 -1.36
N GLU A 239 35.83 7.20 -1.76
CA GLU A 239 36.97 7.06 -0.86
C GLU A 239 37.18 8.43 -0.17
N PRO A 240 37.18 8.50 1.17
CA PRO A 240 37.37 9.75 1.87
C PRO A 240 38.72 10.36 1.43
N PRO A 241 38.79 11.69 1.23
CA PRO A 241 40.04 12.32 0.82
C PRO A 241 41.15 11.93 1.80
N PRO A 242 42.38 11.64 1.30
CA PRO A 242 43.47 11.22 2.15
C PRO A 242 43.66 12.23 3.28
N VAL A 243 43.69 11.74 4.52
CA VAL A 243 43.98 12.57 5.69
C VAL A 243 45.40 13.08 5.55
N GLU A 244 45.55 14.36 5.25
CA GLU A 244 46.82 15.06 5.22
C GLU A 244 47.42 14.99 6.64
N LYS A 245 48.50 14.22 6.80
CA LYS A 245 49.19 14.11 8.08
C LYS A 245 49.80 15.47 8.40
N PRO A 246 49.61 16.02 9.61
CA PRO A 246 50.25 17.28 9.99
C PRO A 246 51.78 17.11 9.94
N GLU A 247 52.44 18.02 9.21
CA GLU A 247 53.90 18.18 9.22
C GLU A 247 54.36 18.39 10.67
N VAL A 248 55.09 17.40 11.19
CA VAL A 248 55.76 17.53 12.47
C VAL A 248 56.95 18.44 12.24
N ALA A 249 56.82 19.71 12.63
CA ALA A 249 57.94 20.65 12.70
C ALA A 249 58.97 20.11 13.69
N SER A 250 60.10 19.63 13.18
CA SER A 250 61.29 19.29 13.95
C SER A 250 61.99 20.57 14.40
N ASN A 251 61.98 20.83 15.72
CA ASN A 251 62.90 21.72 16.42
C ASN A 251 63.70 20.91 17.43
#